data_AF-A0A3D1E424-F1
#
_entry.id   AF-A0A3D1E424-F1
#
_cell.length_a   1.000
_cell.length_b   1.000
_cell.length_c   1.000
_cell.angle_alpha   90.00
_cell.angle_beta   90.00
_cell.angle_gamma   90.00
#
_symmetry.space_group_name_H-M   'P 1'
#
loop_
_entity.id
_entity.type
_entity.pdbx_description
1 polymer ?
#
loop_
_entity_poly.entity_id
_entity_poly.type
_entity_poly.pdbx_seq_one_letter_code
_entity_poly.pdbx_strand_id
1 'polypeptide(L)'
;MDLAPGELRHPQMRHITGIALQAADSLFRGRPLIIIETGDQALNTRLATVARDAGIPVNVPDCPHLCSFYLGAIVERDPVTVAISTSGFSPVLAQRLRARLEDMLPTGYGRLATYLNRIRHRLRHLPAARRRGLQHQIIESDIGARIIDGDSVQADSWVIARLTTQPASG
;
A
#
# COMPACT_ATOMS: atom_id res chain seq x y z
N MET A 1 0.94 -12.36 -4.17
CA MET A 1 -0.20 -11.78 -4.89
C MET A 1 0.02 -12.11 -6.34
N ASP A 2 -0.36 -13.34 -6.69
CA ASP A 2 -0.56 -13.75 -8.07
C ASP A 2 -1.98 -13.30 -8.44
N LEU A 3 -2.26 -11.99 -8.30
CA LEU A 3 -3.52 -11.47 -8.80
C LEU A 3 -3.35 -11.51 -10.32
N ALA A 4 -4.02 -12.44 -10.96
CA ALA A 4 -4.34 -12.24 -12.36
C ALA A 4 -4.97 -10.83 -12.48
N PRO A 5 -4.64 -10.04 -13.51
CA PRO A 5 -5.23 -8.72 -13.77
C PRO A 5 -6.75 -8.61 -13.54
N GLY A 6 -7.49 -9.72 -13.68
CA GLY A 6 -8.93 -9.84 -13.38
C GLY A 6 -9.34 -9.71 -11.89
N GLU A 7 -8.43 -9.90 -10.94
CA GLU A 7 -8.73 -9.85 -9.50
C GLU A 7 -8.49 -8.46 -8.88
N LEU A 8 -7.85 -7.54 -9.61
CA LEU A 8 -7.71 -6.15 -9.21
C LEU A 8 -9.07 -5.44 -9.23
N ARG A 9 -9.51 -4.95 -8.07
CA ARG A 9 -10.76 -4.21 -7.90
C ARG A 9 -10.47 -2.83 -7.33
N HIS A 10 -10.69 -1.79 -8.14
CA HIS A 10 -10.67 -0.40 -7.69
C HIS A 10 -11.80 0.36 -8.40
N PRO A 11 -12.50 1.30 -7.73
CA PRO A 11 -13.62 2.03 -8.34
C PRO A 11 -13.27 2.79 -9.64
N GLN A 12 -12.00 3.18 -9.80
CA GLN A 12 -11.50 3.85 -10.99
C GLN A 12 -10.91 2.90 -12.04
N MET A 13 -10.84 1.60 -11.75
CA MET A 13 -10.32 0.60 -12.69
C MET A 13 -11.38 0.28 -13.75
N ARG A 14 -10.96 0.27 -15.00
CA ARG A 14 -11.80 -0.14 -16.14
C ARG A 14 -11.22 -1.40 -16.76
N HIS A 15 -11.99 -2.47 -16.70
CA HIS A 15 -11.68 -3.72 -17.40
C HIS A 15 -12.19 -3.61 -18.84
N ILE A 16 -11.33 -3.94 -19.81
CA ILE A 16 -11.65 -3.92 -21.24
C ILE A 16 -11.31 -5.30 -21.80
N THR A 17 -12.28 -5.93 -22.46
CA THR A 17 -12.12 -7.21 -23.15
C THR A 17 -12.26 -7.02 -24.65
N GLY A 18 -11.62 -7.88 -25.45
CA GLY A 18 -11.75 -7.86 -26.91
C GLY A 18 -11.23 -6.60 -27.59
N ILE A 19 -10.14 -6.01 -27.08
CA ILE A 19 -9.58 -4.79 -27.65
C ILE A 19 -8.98 -5.02 -29.05
N ALA A 20 -9.41 -4.22 -30.03
CA ALA A 20 -8.75 -4.11 -31.32
C ALA A 20 -7.59 -3.12 -31.23
N LEU A 21 -6.44 -3.43 -31.84
CA LEU A 21 -5.24 -2.58 -31.76
C LEU A 21 -5.48 -1.13 -32.20
N GLN A 22 -6.34 -0.92 -33.21
CA GLN A 22 -6.65 0.40 -33.75
C GLN A 22 -7.36 1.30 -32.73
N ALA A 23 -8.03 0.71 -31.74
CA ALA A 23 -8.69 1.43 -30.66
C ALA A 23 -7.76 1.70 -29.46
N ALA A 24 -6.54 1.13 -29.44
CA ALA A 24 -5.67 1.18 -28.27
C ALA A 24 -5.28 2.61 -27.89
N ASP A 25 -4.81 3.41 -28.85
CA ASP A 25 -4.35 4.78 -28.60
C ASP A 25 -5.43 5.64 -27.92
N SER A 26 -6.66 5.64 -28.46
CA SER A 26 -7.75 6.44 -27.91
C SER A 26 -8.24 5.92 -26.55
N LEU A 27 -8.19 4.60 -26.31
CA LEU A 27 -8.56 4.01 -25.01
C LEU A 27 -7.50 4.25 -23.93
N PHE A 28 -6.23 4.33 -24.33
CA PHE A 28 -5.09 4.47 -23.44
C PHE A 28 -4.90 5.92 -23.00
N ARG A 29 -5.13 6.89 -23.87
CA ARG A 29 -4.95 8.32 -23.54
C ARG A 29 -5.72 8.72 -22.28
N GLY A 30 -5.03 9.46 -21.41
CA GLY A 30 -5.57 9.93 -20.13
C GLY A 30 -5.64 8.86 -19.03
N ARG A 31 -5.19 7.62 -19.28
CA ARG A 31 -5.08 6.59 -18.24
C ARG A 31 -3.77 6.76 -17.46
N PRO A 32 -3.79 6.58 -16.12
CA PRO A 32 -2.59 6.73 -15.31
C PRO A 32 -1.60 5.56 -15.48
N LEU A 33 -2.11 4.36 -15.78
CA LEU A 33 -1.34 3.16 -16.09
C LEU A 33 -2.21 2.18 -16.87
N ILE A 34 -1.58 1.19 -17.49
CA ILE A 34 -2.24 0.12 -18.26
C ILE A 34 -1.65 -1.23 -17.84
N ILE A 35 -2.51 -2.23 -17.68
CA ILE A 35 -2.14 -3.64 -17.55
C ILE A 35 -2.70 -4.38 -18.76
N ILE A 36 -1.87 -5.18 -19.44
CA ILE A 36 -2.23 -5.84 -20.70
C ILE A 36 -2.09 -7.34 -20.55
N GLU A 37 -3.20 -8.05 -20.69
CA GLU A 37 -3.25 -9.52 -20.70
C GLU A 37 -4.35 -9.96 -21.67
N THR A 38 -4.02 -10.06 -22.95
CA THR A 38 -5.00 -10.42 -24.00
C THR A 38 -5.07 -11.90 -24.32
N GLY A 39 -4.15 -12.71 -23.77
CA GLY A 39 -3.92 -14.09 -24.19
C GLY A 39 -3.16 -14.24 -25.53
N ASP A 40 -2.96 -13.15 -26.29
CA ASP A 40 -2.17 -13.11 -27.52
C ASP A 40 -0.87 -12.31 -27.28
N GLN A 41 0.27 -13.00 -27.36
CA GLN A 41 1.59 -12.39 -27.11
C GLN A 41 1.96 -11.33 -28.15
N ALA A 42 1.59 -11.52 -29.42
CA ALA A 42 1.86 -10.56 -30.48
C ALA A 42 1.01 -9.29 -30.28
N LEU A 43 -0.26 -9.46 -29.91
CA LEU A 43 -1.13 -8.35 -29.56
C LEU A 43 -0.63 -7.61 -28.31
N ASN A 44 -0.26 -8.32 -27.25
CA ASN A 44 0.33 -7.74 -26.03
C ASN A 44 1.54 -6.86 -26.35
N THR A 45 2.46 -7.34 -27.21
CA THR A 45 3.67 -6.59 -27.61
C THR A 45 3.31 -5.29 -28.32
N ARG A 46 2.34 -5.33 -29.24
CA ARG A 46 1.89 -4.16 -30.00
C ARG A 46 1.19 -3.15 -29.10
N LEU A 47 0.29 -3.60 -28.23
CA LEU A 47 -0.39 -2.76 -27.25
C LEU A 47 0.61 -2.13 -26.26
N ALA A 48 1.60 -2.89 -25.77
CA ALA A 48 2.62 -2.37 -24.87
C ALA A 48 3.46 -1.27 -25.53
N THR A 49 3.71 -1.38 -26.83
CA THR A 49 4.40 -0.35 -27.61
C THR A 49 3.55 0.92 -27.70
N VAL A 50 2.26 0.80 -28.03
CA VAL A 50 1.32 1.95 -28.05
C VAL A 50 1.28 2.67 -26.70
N ALA A 51 1.22 1.93 -25.59
CA ALA A 51 1.24 2.53 -24.24
C ALA A 51 2.55 3.27 -23.95
N ARG A 52 3.70 2.67 -24.29
CA ARG A 52 5.03 3.29 -24.12
C ARG A 52 5.19 4.55 -24.97
N ASP A 53 4.78 4.51 -26.22
CA ASP A 53 4.87 5.66 -27.13
C ASP A 53 3.98 6.83 -26.66
N ALA A 54 2.88 6.51 -25.96
CA ALA A 54 2.02 7.49 -25.31
C ALA A 54 2.56 7.98 -23.94
N GLY A 55 3.70 7.48 -23.47
CA GLY A 55 4.28 7.83 -22.16
C GLY A 55 3.51 7.27 -20.96
N ILE A 56 2.70 6.23 -21.16
CA ILE A 56 1.85 5.65 -20.11
C ILE A 56 2.54 4.43 -19.50
N PRO A 57 2.68 4.36 -18.17
CA PRO A 57 3.20 3.17 -17.50
C PRO A 57 2.42 1.92 -17.90
N VAL A 58 3.14 0.88 -18.33
CA VAL A 58 2.56 -0.38 -18.79
C VAL A 58 3.14 -1.58 -18.05
N ASN A 59 2.27 -2.52 -17.69
CA ASN A 59 2.66 -3.83 -17.17
C ASN A 59 1.99 -4.92 -18.03
N VAL A 60 2.79 -5.92 -18.42
CA VAL A 60 2.34 -7.09 -19.15
C VAL A 60 2.75 -8.30 -18.31
N PRO A 61 1.80 -9.00 -17.65
CA PRO A 61 2.11 -10.17 -16.85
C PRO A 61 2.96 -11.19 -17.61
N ASP A 62 3.89 -11.83 -16.90
CA ASP A 62 4.86 -12.82 -17.40
C ASP A 62 5.80 -12.33 -18.52
N CYS A 63 5.72 -11.05 -18.93
CA CYS A 63 6.54 -10.47 -19.99
C CYS A 63 7.35 -9.27 -19.46
N PRO A 64 8.35 -9.48 -18.57
CA PRO A 64 9.06 -8.39 -17.88
C PRO A 64 9.78 -7.42 -18.83
N HIS A 65 10.15 -7.86 -20.03
CA HIS A 65 10.77 -7.04 -21.07
C HIS A 65 9.79 -6.06 -21.76
N LEU A 66 8.48 -6.26 -21.60
CA LEU A 66 7.45 -5.34 -22.10
C LEU A 66 6.99 -4.34 -21.04
N CYS A 67 7.32 -4.56 -19.78
CA CYS A 67 6.90 -3.75 -18.64
C CYS A 67 7.76 -2.49 -18.48
N SER A 68 7.13 -1.38 -18.10
CA SER A 68 7.79 -0.19 -17.58
C SER A 68 7.68 -0.06 -16.05
N PHE A 69 6.88 -0.93 -15.41
CA PHE A 69 6.79 -1.04 -13.95
C PHE A 69 6.46 -2.48 -13.53
N TYR A 70 6.72 -2.79 -12.26
CA TYR A 70 6.45 -4.11 -11.68
C TYR A 70 5.44 -4.01 -10.55
N LEU A 71 4.54 -5.00 -10.48
CA LEU A 71 3.69 -5.20 -9.32
C LEU A 71 4.51 -5.89 -8.21
N GLY A 72 4.23 -5.48 -6.97
CA GLY A 72 4.84 -6.04 -5.77
C GLY A 72 3.90 -6.99 -5.03
N ALA A 73 4.46 -7.76 -4.09
CA ALA A 73 3.67 -8.47 -3.09
C ALA A 73 3.22 -7.48 -2.00
N ILE A 74 1.99 -7.60 -1.52
CA ILE A 74 1.40 -6.67 -0.55
C ILE A 74 1.05 -7.43 0.73
N VAL A 75 1.37 -6.87 1.89
CA VAL A 75 0.78 -7.23 3.18
C VAL A 75 -0.17 -6.10 3.59
N GLU A 76 -1.40 -6.45 3.92
CA GLU A 76 -2.45 -5.50 4.24
C GLU A 76 -2.97 -5.68 5.67
N ARG A 77 -3.01 -4.58 6.40
CA ARG A 77 -3.47 -4.43 7.79
C ARG A 77 -4.19 -3.09 7.90
N ASP A 78 -5.27 -2.93 7.13
CA ASP A 78 -5.97 -1.65 6.90
C ASP A 78 -6.03 -0.74 8.14
N PRO A 79 -5.53 0.52 8.08
CA PRO A 79 -5.02 1.24 6.90
C PRO A 79 -3.51 1.10 6.65
N VAL A 80 -2.83 0.12 7.27
CA VAL A 80 -1.39 -0.12 7.08
C VAL A 80 -1.15 -1.05 5.90
N THR A 81 -0.33 -0.62 4.95
CA THR A 81 0.06 -1.41 3.78
C THR A 81 1.58 -1.51 3.68
N VAL A 82 2.10 -2.72 3.46
CA VAL A 82 3.52 -2.97 3.16
C VAL A 82 3.61 -3.52 1.75
N ALA A 83 4.32 -2.82 0.86
CA ALA A 83 4.60 -3.27 -0.50
C ALA A 83 6.03 -3.79 -0.61
N ILE A 84 6.20 -4.97 -1.20
CA ILE A 84 7.45 -5.70 -1.33
C ILE A 84 7.72 -5.91 -2.82
N SER A 85 8.85 -5.38 -3.30
CA SER A 85 9.26 -5.53 -4.70
C SER A 85 10.68 -6.07 -4.77
N THR A 86 10.91 -6.93 -5.75
CA THR A 86 12.26 -7.35 -6.16
C THR A 86 12.64 -6.72 -7.49
N SER A 87 11.97 -5.65 -7.92
CA SER A 87 12.21 -4.98 -9.21
C SER A 87 12.19 -5.95 -10.40
N GLY A 88 11.30 -6.95 -10.36
CA GLY A 88 11.16 -7.96 -11.40
C GLY A 88 12.18 -9.12 -11.33
N PHE A 89 13.16 -9.08 -10.42
CA PHE A 89 14.21 -10.11 -10.34
C PHE A 89 13.73 -11.45 -9.79
N SER A 90 12.81 -11.44 -8.81
CA SER A 90 12.32 -12.69 -8.21
C SER A 90 10.93 -12.52 -7.59
N PRO A 91 9.87 -12.90 -8.33
CA PRO A 91 8.51 -12.94 -7.79
C PRO A 91 8.39 -13.90 -6.58
N VAL A 92 9.09 -15.04 -6.65
CA VAL A 92 9.10 -16.06 -5.58
C VAL A 92 9.68 -15.51 -4.28
N LEU A 93 10.80 -14.76 -4.34
CA LEU A 93 11.37 -14.12 -3.16
C LEU A 93 10.41 -13.08 -2.57
N ALA A 94 9.76 -12.26 -3.40
CA ALA A 94 8.76 -11.30 -2.95
C ALA A 94 7.60 -11.99 -2.22
N GLN A 95 7.12 -13.14 -2.72
CA GLN A 95 6.08 -13.92 -2.04
C GLN A 95 6.55 -14.50 -0.71
N ARG A 96 7.78 -15.00 -0.63
CA ARG A 96 8.33 -15.55 0.61
C ARG A 96 8.50 -14.47 1.69
N LEU A 97 8.95 -13.28 1.30
CA LEU A 97 9.04 -12.13 2.20
C LEU A 97 7.65 -11.67 2.68
N ARG A 98 6.66 -11.66 1.78
CA ARG A 98 5.26 -11.35 2.12
C ARG A 98 4.74 -12.29 3.21
N ALA A 99 4.87 -13.60 3.01
CA ALA A 99 4.41 -14.59 3.99
C ALA A 99 5.06 -14.39 5.36
N ARG A 100 6.37 -14.16 5.40
CA ARG A 100 7.08 -13.89 6.66
C ARG A 100 6.59 -12.60 7.34
N LEU A 101 6.33 -11.55 6.57
CA LEU A 101 5.81 -10.29 7.10
C LEU A 101 4.36 -10.43 7.57
N GLU A 102 3.54 -11.25 6.90
CA GLU A 102 2.19 -11.57 7.36
C GLU A 102 2.19 -12.23 8.74
N ASP A 103 3.11 -13.17 8.97
CA ASP A 103 3.26 -13.83 10.28
C ASP A 103 3.78 -12.86 11.35
N MET A 104 4.71 -11.97 10.98
CA MET A 104 5.35 -11.04 11.91
C MET A 104 4.49 -9.80 12.24
N LEU A 105 3.52 -9.43 11.40
CA LEU A 105 2.70 -8.23 11.57
C LEU A 105 1.31 -8.61 12.14
N PRO A 106 1.07 -8.37 13.45
CA PRO A 106 -0.23 -8.59 14.05
C PRO A 106 -1.37 -7.93 13.27
N THR A 107 -2.50 -8.63 13.16
CA THR A 107 -3.71 -8.13 12.48
C THR A 107 -4.21 -6.80 13.07
N GLY A 108 -3.92 -6.56 14.36
CA GLY A 108 -4.29 -5.35 15.08
C GLY A 108 -3.51 -4.07 14.75
N TYR A 109 -2.49 -4.12 13.89
CA TYR A 109 -1.75 -2.89 13.49
C TYR A 109 -2.66 -1.83 12.86
N GLY A 110 -3.73 -2.25 12.18
CA GLY A 110 -4.77 -1.35 11.67
C GLY A 110 -5.47 -0.54 12.76
N ARG A 111 -5.75 -1.17 13.91
CA ARG A 111 -6.31 -0.49 15.09
C ARG A 111 -5.33 0.52 15.65
N LEU A 112 -4.06 0.15 15.76
CA LEU A 112 -3.03 1.06 16.25
C LEU A 112 -2.87 2.28 15.34
N ALA A 113 -2.82 2.09 14.02
CA ALA A 113 -2.77 3.20 13.06
C ALA A 113 -4.00 4.11 13.16
N THR A 114 -5.20 3.53 13.23
CA THR A 114 -6.46 4.26 13.41
C THR A 114 -6.46 5.08 14.71
N TYR A 115 -5.99 4.48 15.81
CA TYR A 115 -5.84 5.15 17.09
C TYR A 115 -4.87 6.33 17.02
N LEU A 116 -3.67 6.12 16.46
CA LEU A 116 -2.65 7.16 16.29
C LEU A 116 -3.18 8.32 15.45
N ASN A 117 -3.96 8.04 14.39
CA ASN A 117 -4.63 9.07 13.60
C ASN A 117 -5.67 9.85 14.43
N ARG A 118 -6.51 9.15 15.21
CA ARG A 118 -7.51 9.77 16.10
C ARG A 118 -6.86 10.72 17.11
N ILE A 119 -5.80 10.30 17.79
CA ILE A 119 -5.13 11.14 18.80
C ILE A 119 -4.31 12.26 18.16
N ARG A 120 -3.90 12.17 16.89
CA ARG A 120 -3.12 13.20 16.19
C ARG A 120 -3.75 14.59 16.33
N HIS A 121 -5.09 14.66 16.28
CA HIS A 121 -5.82 15.91 16.48
C HIS A 121 -5.69 16.45 17.91
N ARG A 122 -5.69 15.59 18.92
CA ARG A 122 -5.46 15.98 20.33
C ARG A 122 -4.04 16.46 20.58
N LEU A 123 -3.07 15.88 19.86
CA LEU A 123 -1.65 16.23 19.98
C LEU A 123 -1.25 17.49 19.19
N ARG A 124 -2.14 18.06 18.35
CA ARG A 124 -1.80 19.11 17.37
C ARG A 124 -1.16 20.37 17.95
N HIS A 125 -1.47 20.66 19.22
CA HIS A 125 -0.96 21.84 19.94
C HIS A 125 0.47 21.66 20.47
N LEU A 126 0.97 20.42 20.53
CA LEU A 126 2.31 20.15 21.02
C LEU A 126 3.38 20.39 19.95
N PRO A 127 4.60 20.77 20.35
CA PRO A 127 5.75 20.81 19.45
C PRO A 127 5.97 19.49 18.71
N ALA A 128 6.43 19.55 17.46
CA ALA A 128 6.56 18.37 16.59
C ALA A 128 7.44 17.26 17.20
N ALA A 129 8.54 17.62 17.87
CA ALA A 129 9.40 16.67 18.56
C ALA A 129 8.65 15.92 19.68
N ARG A 130 7.88 16.65 20.50
CA ARG A 130 7.08 16.05 21.59
C ARG A 130 5.97 15.15 21.06
N ARG A 131 5.30 15.52 19.97
CA ARG A 131 4.30 14.66 19.30
C ARG A 131 4.91 13.33 18.85
N ARG A 132 6.05 13.38 18.15
CA ARG A 132 6.76 12.17 17.70
C ARG A 132 7.19 11.31 18.89
N GLY A 133 7.80 11.92 19.91
CA GLY A 133 8.21 11.20 21.12
C GLY A 133 7.06 10.45 21.78
N LEU A 134 5.90 11.09 21.92
CA LEU A 134 4.71 10.44 22.50
C LEU A 134 4.19 9.30 21.60
N GLN A 135 4.20 9.48 20.27
CA GLN A 135 3.80 8.41 19.35
C GLN A 135 4.71 7.19 19.44
N HIS A 136 6.04 7.40 19.50
CA HIS A 136 7.00 6.32 19.75
C HIS A 136 6.70 5.58 21.05
N GLN A 137 6.52 6.33 22.14
CA GLN A 137 6.20 5.73 23.44
C GLN A 137 4.89 4.92 23.42
N ILE A 138 3.87 5.37 22.70
CA ILE A 138 2.63 4.59 22.54
C ILE A 138 2.91 3.27 21.83
N ILE A 139 3.61 3.33 20.70
CA ILE A 139 3.93 2.15 19.87
C ILE A 139 4.77 1.13 20.65
N GLU A 140 5.74 1.60 21.43
CA GLU A 140 6.72 0.77 22.14
C GLU A 140 6.27 0.32 23.54
N SER A 141 5.11 0.77 24.01
CA SER A 141 4.60 0.43 25.36
C SER A 141 3.53 -0.66 25.35
N ASP A 142 3.22 -1.19 26.53
CA ASP A 142 2.09 -2.10 26.75
C ASP A 142 0.75 -1.54 26.26
N ILE A 143 0.60 -0.21 26.20
CA ILE A 143 -0.60 0.42 25.64
C ILE A 143 -0.70 0.16 24.14
N GLY A 144 0.42 0.23 23.41
CA GLY A 144 0.48 -0.12 22.00
C GLY A 144 0.04 -1.56 21.76
N ALA A 145 0.58 -2.49 22.55
CA ALA A 145 0.18 -3.90 22.51
C ALA A 145 -1.32 -4.10 22.79
N ARG A 146 -1.88 -3.44 23.81
CA ARG A 146 -3.30 -3.53 24.12
C ARG A 146 -4.20 -2.97 23.03
N ILE A 147 -3.82 -1.85 22.40
CA ILE A 147 -4.55 -1.32 21.24
C ILE A 147 -4.51 -2.32 20.08
N ILE A 148 -3.34 -2.92 19.84
CA ILE A 148 -3.18 -4.00 18.87
C ILE A 148 -4.11 -5.15 19.22
N ASP A 149 -4.32 -5.50 20.49
CA ASP A 149 -5.24 -6.58 20.90
C ASP A 149 -6.72 -6.16 20.94
N GLY A 150 -7.01 -4.87 20.81
CA GLY A 150 -8.38 -4.31 20.81
C GLY A 150 -8.82 -3.68 22.13
N ASP A 151 -8.00 -3.71 23.17
CA ASP A 151 -8.21 -3.00 24.44
C ASP A 151 -7.69 -1.57 24.35
N SER A 152 -8.57 -0.65 23.92
CA SER A 152 -8.23 0.78 23.78
C SER A 152 -8.74 1.66 24.92
N VAL A 153 -9.43 1.10 25.92
CA VAL A 153 -10.05 1.89 27.00
C VAL A 153 -8.99 2.58 27.85
N GLN A 154 -7.90 1.86 28.16
CA GLN A 154 -6.82 2.41 28.98
C GLN A 154 -5.87 3.33 28.20
N ALA A 155 -5.92 3.28 26.86
CA ALA A 155 -5.02 4.04 26.01
C ALA A 155 -5.27 5.56 26.11
N ASP A 156 -6.55 5.97 26.08
CA ASP A 156 -6.92 7.39 26.17
C ASP A 156 -6.49 7.99 27.52
N SER A 157 -6.73 7.28 28.63
CA SER A 157 -6.30 7.69 29.98
C SER A 157 -4.78 7.81 30.09
N TRP A 158 -4.04 6.86 29.50
CA TRP A 158 -2.58 6.91 29.47
C TRP A 158 -2.07 8.14 28.71
N VAL A 159 -2.65 8.44 27.54
CA VAL A 159 -2.28 9.62 26.74
C VAL A 159 -2.58 10.90 27.50
N ILE A 160 -3.77 11.03 28.10
CA ILE A 160 -4.15 12.20 28.88
C ILE A 160 -3.16 12.43 30.03
N ALA A 161 -2.78 11.38 30.76
CA ALA A 161 -1.79 11.50 31.82
C ALA A 161 -0.47 12.11 31.29
N ARG A 162 0.07 11.64 30.15
CA ARG A 162 1.32 12.18 29.58
C ARG A 162 1.19 13.59 29.01
N LEU A 163 -0.02 14.00 28.62
CA LEU A 163 -0.30 15.39 28.23
C LEU A 163 -0.23 16.32 29.45
N THR A 164 -0.60 15.85 30.64
CA THR A 164 -0.61 16.66 31.87
C THR A 164 0.70 16.61 32.65
N THR A 165 1.54 15.57 32.51
CA THR A 165 2.72 15.35 33.38
C THR A 165 4.07 15.93 32.94
N GLN A 166 4.17 16.87 31.98
CA GLN A 166 5.46 17.61 31.82
C GLN A 166 5.34 19.00 31.18
N PRO A 167 6.02 20.03 31.71
CA PRO A 167 5.78 21.43 31.41
C PRO A 167 6.39 21.86 30.06
N ALA A 168 6.05 23.08 29.66
CA ALA A 168 6.77 23.83 28.65
C ALA A 168 8.24 23.96 29.08
N SER A 169 9.15 23.30 28.37
CA SER A 169 10.57 23.66 28.42
C SER A 169 10.77 24.82 27.47
N GLY A 170 11.22 25.95 28.00
CA GLY A 170 11.63 27.14 27.24
C GLY A 170 12.88 26.92 26.39
#